data_AF-A0A0J9D4A3-F1
#
_entry.id   AF-A0A0J9D4A3-F1
#
_cell.length_a   1.000
_cell.length_b   1.000
_cell.length_c   1.000
_cell.angle_alpha   90.00
_cell.angle_beta   90.00
_cell.angle_gamma   90.00
#
_symmetry.space_group_name_H-M   'P 1'
#
loop_
_entity.id
_entity.type
_entity.pdbx_description
1 polymer ?
#
loop_
_entity_poly.entity_id
_entity_poly.type
_entity_poly.pdbx_seq_one_letter_code
_entity_poly.pdbx_strand_id
1 'polypeptide(L)'
;MCAKHGDDQVAQWLGISERHLRNVRSGTSLPSADKLWGLLAYDDSAHDEMDALYGYRTVPIDALCSTDPLTRDLIALANEVAQSEDPNSPGGVAVTDHELLDKDEHRMRRVYNTLGVWLERIGSMRRPRSVA
;
A
#
# COMPACT_ATOMS: atom_id res chain seq x y z
N MET A 1 8.82 -18.10 -0.76
CA MET A 1 9.44 -17.60 0.48
C MET A 1 10.86 -17.13 0.19
N CYS A 2 11.18 -15.88 0.53
CA CYS A 2 12.51 -15.26 0.42
C CYS A 2 13.21 -15.45 -0.94
N ALA A 3 12.50 -15.17 -2.05
CA ALA A 3 12.97 -15.50 -3.40
C ALA A 3 14.22 -14.72 -3.85
N LYS A 4 14.56 -13.62 -3.17
CA LYS A 4 15.74 -12.78 -3.46
C LYS A 4 17.04 -13.33 -2.87
N HIS A 5 16.98 -14.39 -2.07
CA HIS A 5 18.10 -14.90 -1.30
C HIS A 5 18.42 -16.37 -1.63
N GLY A 6 19.68 -16.75 -1.45
CA GLY A 6 20.14 -18.13 -1.58
C GLY A 6 19.56 -19.03 -0.48
N ASP A 7 19.38 -20.32 -0.81
CA ASP A 7 18.83 -21.31 0.13
C ASP A 7 19.71 -21.52 1.35
N ASP A 8 21.03 -21.37 1.21
CA ASP A 8 22.00 -21.38 2.29
C ASP A 8 21.72 -20.27 3.31
N GLN A 9 21.51 -19.05 2.82
CA GLN A 9 21.25 -17.87 3.62
C GLN A 9 19.90 -17.96 4.34
N VAL A 10 18.85 -18.41 3.64
CA VAL A 10 17.51 -18.58 4.22
C VAL A 10 17.51 -19.69 5.27
N ALA A 11 18.22 -20.79 5.02
CA ALA A 11 18.36 -21.88 5.98
C ALA A 11 19.07 -21.41 7.26
N GLN A 12 20.11 -20.57 7.10
CA GLN A 12 20.82 -19.96 8.22
C GLN A 12 19.88 -19.07 9.06
N TRP A 13 19.09 -18.19 8.45
CA TRP A 13 18.14 -17.33 9.16
C TRP A 13 17.08 -18.10 9.94
N LEU A 14 16.62 -19.23 9.38
CA LEU A 14 15.68 -20.13 10.04
C LEU A 14 16.32 -21.04 11.09
N GLY A 15 17.65 -21.07 11.18
CA GLY A 15 18.39 -21.99 12.04
C GLY A 15 18.06 -23.45 11.72
N ILE A 16 17.96 -23.79 10.43
CA ILE A 16 17.69 -25.15 9.92
C ILE A 16 18.74 -25.54 8.88
N SER A 17 18.81 -26.83 8.53
CA SER A 17 19.66 -27.28 7.42
C SER A 17 19.01 -26.99 6.08
N GLU A 18 19.79 -26.85 5.01
CA GLU A 18 19.29 -26.71 3.63
C GLU A 18 18.38 -27.88 3.22
N ARG A 19 18.67 -29.08 3.72
CA ARG A 19 17.79 -30.25 3.52
C ARG A 19 16.41 -30.03 4.14
N HIS A 20 16.36 -29.48 5.35
CA HIS A 20 15.09 -29.15 6.00
C HIS A 20 14.39 -27.99 5.27
N LEU A 21 15.14 -26.98 4.82
CA LEU A 21 14.56 -25.90 3.99
C LEU A 21 13.90 -26.44 2.72
N ARG A 22 14.51 -27.42 2.04
CA ARG A 22 13.88 -28.07 0.88
C ARG A 22 12.55 -28.74 1.24
N ASN A 23 12.47 -29.42 2.39
CA ASN A 23 11.22 -30.01 2.86
C ASN A 23 10.16 -28.94 3.21
N VAL A 24 10.59 -27.78 3.70
CA VAL A 24 9.71 -26.63 3.94
C VAL A 24 9.16 -26.08 2.63
N ARG A 25 10.03 -25.84 1.64
CA ARG A 25 9.62 -25.35 0.32
C ARG A 25 8.72 -26.33 -0.42
N SER A 26 8.89 -27.64 -0.21
CA SER A 26 8.00 -28.67 -0.78
C SER A 26 6.70 -28.86 0.00
N GLY A 27 6.47 -28.11 1.09
CA GLY A 27 5.28 -28.23 1.94
C GLY A 27 5.22 -29.51 2.77
N THR A 28 6.32 -30.25 2.87
CA THR A 28 6.41 -31.53 3.60
C THR A 28 6.67 -31.31 5.09
N SER A 29 7.24 -30.17 5.46
CA SER A 29 7.45 -29.74 6.85
C SER A 29 7.09 -28.27 6.99
N LEU A 30 6.59 -27.87 8.16
CA LEU A 30 6.31 -26.46 8.45
C LEU A 30 7.32 -25.93 9.48
N PRO A 31 7.92 -24.76 9.25
CA PRO A 31 8.65 -24.06 10.29
C PRO A 31 7.71 -23.70 11.44
N SER A 32 8.26 -23.53 12.63
CA SER A 32 7.51 -22.93 13.72
C SER A 32 7.18 -21.47 13.39
N ALA A 33 6.04 -20.99 13.90
CA ALA A 33 5.54 -19.66 13.56
C ALA A 33 6.55 -18.56 13.91
N ASP A 34 7.22 -18.66 15.06
CA ASP A 34 8.26 -17.73 15.52
C ASP A 34 9.40 -17.58 14.50
N LYS A 35 9.85 -18.68 13.90
CA LYS A 35 10.91 -18.67 12.88
C LYS A 35 10.44 -18.03 11.59
N LEU A 36 9.21 -18.32 11.18
CA LEU A 36 8.57 -17.71 10.01
C LEU A 36 8.42 -16.19 10.19
N TRP A 37 7.92 -15.74 11.33
CA TRP A 37 7.80 -14.31 11.66
C TRP A 37 9.16 -13.62 11.74
N GLY A 38 10.17 -14.29 12.30
CA GLY A 38 11.54 -13.77 12.38
C GLY A 38 12.19 -13.51 11.03
N LEU A 39 11.73 -14.15 9.94
CA LEU A 39 12.28 -13.89 8.59
C LEU A 39 12.04 -12.46 8.11
N LEU A 40 10.98 -11.79 8.58
CA LEU A 40 10.70 -10.39 8.22
C LEU A 40 11.80 -9.41 8.66
N ALA A 41 12.62 -9.79 9.66
CA ALA A 41 13.77 -8.99 10.07
C ALA A 41 14.92 -9.01 9.04
N TYR A 42 14.91 -9.97 8.11
CA TYR A 42 15.96 -10.19 7.12
C TYR A 42 15.48 -9.98 5.68
N ASP A 43 14.21 -10.28 5.39
CA ASP A 43 13.58 -10.10 4.08
C ASP A 43 12.14 -9.59 4.26
N ASP A 44 11.89 -8.37 3.77
CA ASP A 44 10.59 -7.71 3.82
C ASP A 44 9.49 -8.44 3.02
N SER A 45 9.89 -9.25 2.05
CA SER A 45 9.02 -10.05 1.18
C SER A 45 8.89 -11.51 1.63
N ALA A 46 9.38 -11.86 2.83
CA ALA A 46 9.38 -13.23 3.32
C ALA A 46 7.98 -13.87 3.33
N HIS A 47 6.94 -13.06 3.57
CA HIS A 47 5.55 -13.51 3.74
C HIS A 47 4.66 -13.32 2.51
N ASP A 48 5.15 -12.66 1.45
CA ASP A 48 4.33 -12.28 0.29
C ASP A 48 3.52 -13.43 -0.30
N GLU A 49 4.14 -14.61 -0.47
CA GLU A 49 3.46 -15.80 -0.99
C GLU A 49 2.38 -16.33 -0.04
N MET A 50 2.62 -16.26 1.27
CA MET A 50 1.66 -16.73 2.28
C MET A 50 0.49 -15.76 2.38
N ASP A 51 0.75 -14.45 2.41
CA ASP A 51 -0.26 -13.41 2.48
C ASP A 51 -1.15 -13.41 1.24
N ALA A 52 -0.55 -13.63 0.07
CA ALA A 52 -1.26 -13.70 -1.20
C ALA A 52 -2.30 -14.85 -1.26
N LEU A 53 -2.05 -15.98 -0.59
CA LEU A 53 -3.01 -17.09 -0.51
C LEU A 53 -4.31 -16.69 0.19
N TYR A 54 -4.25 -15.69 1.06
CA TYR A 54 -5.40 -15.16 1.80
C TYR A 54 -5.88 -13.81 1.27
N GLY A 55 -5.32 -13.34 0.14
CA GLY A 55 -5.67 -12.05 -0.47
C GLY A 55 -5.12 -10.84 0.27
N TYR A 56 -4.11 -11.01 1.12
CA TYR A 56 -3.44 -9.93 1.82
C TYR A 56 -2.14 -9.50 1.11
N ARG A 57 -1.68 -8.29 1.44
CA ARG A 57 -0.37 -7.76 1.05
C ARG A 57 0.25 -7.08 2.25
N THR A 58 1.45 -7.49 2.61
CA THR A 58 2.24 -6.84 3.66
C THR A 58 3.02 -5.66 3.08
N VAL A 59 2.98 -4.52 3.78
CA VAL A 59 3.73 -3.32 3.43
C VAL A 59 4.31 -2.71 4.72
N PRO A 60 5.55 -2.20 4.72
CA PRO A 60 6.10 -1.49 5.87
C PRO A 60 5.20 -0.31 6.28
N ILE A 61 5.11 -0.02 7.58
CA ILE A 61 4.27 1.07 8.13
C ILE A 61 4.70 2.44 7.56
N ASP A 62 5.99 2.60 7.31
CA ASP A 62 6.61 3.79 6.74
C ASP A 62 6.84 3.68 5.22
N ALA A 63 6.31 2.63 4.56
CA ALA A 63 6.39 2.50 3.12
C ALA A 63 5.65 3.65 2.45
N LEU A 64 6.40 4.65 2.02
CA LEU A 64 5.95 5.60 1.03
C LEU A 64 5.61 4.78 -0.22
N CYS A 65 4.34 4.77 -0.62
CA CYS A 65 3.91 4.22 -1.92
C CYS A 65 4.73 4.90 -3.02
N SER A 66 5.84 4.29 -3.40
CA SER A 66 6.86 4.85 -4.29
C SER A 66 6.45 4.77 -5.76
N THR A 67 5.33 4.12 -6.05
CA THR A 67 4.87 3.86 -7.42
C THR A 67 3.83 4.83 -7.95
N ASP A 68 3.19 5.67 -7.13
CA ASP A 68 2.28 6.70 -7.66
C ASP A 68 2.29 8.01 -6.86
N PRO A 69 2.76 9.14 -7.46
CA PRO A 69 2.68 10.45 -6.83
C PRO A 69 1.23 10.83 -6.49
N LEU A 70 0.25 10.28 -7.20
CA LEU A 70 -1.17 10.50 -6.94
C LEU A 70 -1.63 9.89 -5.61
N THR A 71 -1.22 8.65 -5.29
CA THR A 71 -1.65 7.97 -4.05
C THR A 71 -1.14 8.70 -2.83
N ARG A 72 0.10 9.18 -2.87
CA ARG A 72 0.67 10.02 -1.81
C ARG A 72 -0.09 11.34 -1.67
N ASP A 73 -0.38 12.01 -2.79
CA ASP A 73 -1.11 13.27 -2.80
C ASP A 73 -2.56 13.09 -2.29
N LEU A 74 -3.20 11.95 -2.60
CA LEU A 74 -4.53 11.58 -2.10
C LEU A 74 -4.53 11.32 -0.59
N ILE A 75 -3.56 10.57 -0.06
CA ILE A 75 -3.44 10.30 1.38
C ILE A 75 -3.22 11.62 2.14
N ALA A 76 -2.32 12.47 1.64
CA ALA A 76 -2.02 13.74 2.28
C ALA A 76 -3.23 14.70 2.23
N LEU A 77 -3.95 14.75 1.10
CA LEU A 77 -5.18 15.54 1.00
C LEU A 77 -6.29 15.02 1.91
N ALA A 78 -6.46 13.70 2.02
CA ALA A 78 -7.45 13.09 2.92
C ALA A 78 -7.18 13.45 4.39
N ASN A 79 -5.91 13.47 4.80
CA ASN A 79 -5.52 13.91 6.13
C ASN A 79 -5.82 15.40 6.37
N GLU A 80 -5.53 16.27 5.39
CA GLU A 80 -5.85 17.70 5.47
C GLU A 80 -7.35 17.97 5.56
N VAL A 81 -8.17 17.20 4.82
CA VAL A 81 -9.64 17.28 4.90
C VAL A 81 -10.11 16.84 6.29
N ALA A 82 -9.65 15.70 6.78
CA ALA A 82 -10.01 15.21 8.11
C ALA A 82 -9.66 16.21 9.24
N GLN A 83 -8.51 16.89 9.14
CA GLN A 83 -8.13 17.95 10.08
C GLN A 83 -9.03 19.19 9.99
N SER A 84 -9.53 19.51 8.79
CA SER A 84 -10.40 20.66 8.58
C SER A 84 -11.84 20.39 9.04
N GLU A 85 -12.23 19.11 9.10
CA GLU A 85 -13.52 18.66 9.63
C GLU A 85 -13.50 18.47 11.15
N ASP A 86 -12.34 18.61 11.81
CA ASP A 86 -12.23 18.50 13.26
C ASP A 86 -13.00 19.66 13.94
N PRO A 87 -13.89 19.39 14.91
CA PRO A 87 -14.63 20.43 15.63
C PRO A 87 -13.75 21.48 16.33
N ASN A 88 -12.48 21.16 16.57
CA ASN A 88 -11.48 22.04 17.17
C ASN A 88 -10.55 22.70 16.14
N SER A 89 -10.82 22.56 14.84
CA SER A 89 -10.14 23.32 13.81
C SER A 89 -10.45 24.83 13.97
N PRO A 90 -9.58 25.74 13.49
CA PRO A 90 -9.83 27.18 13.54
C PRO A 90 -11.21 27.61 12.99
N GLY A 91 -11.74 26.91 11.98
CA GLY A 91 -13.08 27.12 11.41
C GLY A 91 -14.22 26.30 12.03
N GLY A 92 -13.91 25.36 12.92
CA GLY A 92 -14.85 24.33 13.37
C GLY A 92 -15.19 23.36 12.23
N VAL A 93 -16.47 23.04 12.02
CA VAL A 93 -16.90 22.06 11.00
C VAL A 93 -16.88 22.65 9.57
N ALA A 94 -16.74 23.97 9.44
CA ALA A 94 -16.67 24.65 8.14
C ALA A 94 -15.24 25.12 7.87
N VAL A 95 -14.70 24.79 6.70
CA VAL A 95 -13.38 25.28 6.28
C VAL A 95 -13.47 26.77 6.00
N THR A 96 -12.67 27.57 6.71
CA THR A 96 -12.60 29.02 6.54
C THR A 96 -11.76 29.41 5.32
N ASP A 97 -11.96 30.64 4.83
CA ASP A 97 -11.18 31.19 3.72
C ASP A 97 -9.67 31.18 4.00
N HIS A 98 -9.27 31.42 5.26
CA HIS A 98 -7.86 31.37 5.66
C HIS A 98 -7.30 29.94 5.62
N GLU A 99 -8.04 28.96 6.13
CA GLU A 99 -7.64 27.55 6.07
C GLU A 99 -7.58 27.02 4.63
N LEU A 100 -8.40 27.56 3.73
CA LEU A 100 -8.33 27.24 2.29
C LEU A 100 -7.09 27.81 1.63
N LEU A 101 -6.71 29.05 1.96
CA LEU A 101 -5.54 29.72 1.39
C LEU A 101 -4.21 29.12 1.87
N ASP A 102 -4.19 28.49 3.05
CA ASP A 102 -3.00 27.82 3.60
C ASP A 102 -2.78 26.41 3.03
N LYS A 103 -3.75 25.85 2.30
CA LYS A 103 -3.65 24.50 1.71
C LYS A 103 -2.74 24.47 0.49
N ASP A 104 -2.16 23.29 0.22
CA ASP A 104 -1.35 23.04 -0.97
C ASP A 104 -2.25 22.98 -2.23
N GLU A 105 -2.49 24.15 -2.83
CA GLU A 105 -3.31 24.29 -4.05
C GLU A 105 -2.79 23.43 -5.20
N HIS A 106 -1.47 23.31 -5.36
CA HIS A 106 -0.89 22.49 -6.41
C HIS A 106 -1.25 21.02 -6.25
N ARG A 107 -1.25 20.50 -5.02
CA ARG A 107 -1.70 19.14 -4.71
C ARG A 107 -3.19 18.96 -5.00
N MET A 108 -4.02 19.89 -4.54
CA MET A 108 -5.47 19.85 -4.80
C MET A 108 -5.77 19.81 -6.30
N ARG A 109 -5.09 20.63 -7.10
CA ARG A 109 -5.24 20.65 -8.56
C ARG A 109 -4.80 19.35 -9.23
N ARG A 110 -3.71 18.73 -8.79
CA ARG A 110 -3.24 17.43 -9.36
C ARG A 110 -4.25 16.31 -9.10
N VAL A 111 -4.75 16.23 -7.87
CA VAL A 111 -5.79 15.27 -7.49
C VAL A 111 -7.07 15.52 -8.30
N TYR A 112 -7.54 16.77 -8.35
CA TYR A 112 -8.73 17.16 -9.11
C TYR A 112 -8.63 16.80 -10.58
N ASN A 113 -7.52 17.14 -11.25
CA ASN A 113 -7.32 16.83 -12.67
C ASN A 113 -7.38 15.33 -12.94
N THR A 114 -6.80 14.53 -12.05
CA THR A 114 -6.74 13.07 -12.24
C THR A 114 -8.12 12.44 -12.07
N LEU A 115 -8.84 12.82 -11.01
CA LEU A 115 -10.20 12.37 -10.77
C LEU A 115 -11.15 12.85 -11.87
N GLY A 116 -10.96 14.07 -12.38
CA GLY A 116 -11.70 14.63 -13.51
C GLY A 116 -11.58 13.75 -14.76
N VAL A 117 -10.35 13.40 -15.14
CA VAL A 117 -10.09 12.50 -16.30
C VAL A 117 -10.77 11.14 -16.13
N TRP A 118 -10.78 10.58 -14.92
CA TRP A 118 -11.46 9.31 -14.65
C TRP A 118 -12.98 9.43 -14.80
N LEU A 119 -13.58 10.49 -14.25
CA LEU A 119 -15.01 10.75 -14.36
C LEU A 119 -15.43 10.99 -15.81
N GLU A 120 -14.64 11.73 -16.58
CA GLU A 120 -14.87 11.93 -18.02
C GLU A 120 -14.84 10.61 -18.77
N ARG A 121 -13.86 9.75 -18.48
CA ARG A 121 -13.74 8.42 -19.10
C ARG A 121 -14.92 7.51 -18.72
N ILE A 122 -15.37 7.56 -17.47
CA ILE A 122 -16.61 6.88 -17.04
C ILE A 122 -17.80 7.42 -17.82
N GLY A 123 -17.91 8.73 -17.97
CA GLY A 123 -18.93 9.39 -18.77
C GLY A 123 -18.93 8.93 -20.23
N SER A 124 -17.75 8.82 -20.86
CA SER A 124 -17.64 8.35 -22.25
C SER A 124 -18.02 6.88 -22.40
N MET A 125 -17.70 6.03 -21.42
CA MET A 125 -18.10 4.61 -21.43
C MET A 125 -19.60 4.41 -21.23
N ARG A 126 -20.25 5.31 -20.48
CA ARG A 126 -21.70 5.26 -20.22
C ARG A 126 -22.55 5.88 -21.32
N ARG A 127 -21.98 6.70 -22.21
CA ARG A 127 -22.70 7.22 -23.38
C ARG A 127 -23.01 6.06 -24.34
N PRO A 128 -24.29 5.81 -24.69
CA PRO A 128 -24.63 4.78 -25.66
C PRO A 128 -23.91 5.08 -26.98
N ARG A 129 -23.22 4.08 -27.54
CA ARG A 129 -22.69 4.19 -28.91
C ARG A 129 -23.90 4.41 -29.82
N SER A 130 -23.98 5.56 -30.47
CA SER A 130 -24.95 5.77 -31.54
C SER A 130 -24.71 4.69 -32.59
N VAL A 131 -25.63 3.76 -32.72
CA VAL A 131 -25.62 2.76 -33.79
C VAL A 131 -25.89 3.54 -35.07
N ALA A 132 -24.88 3.61 -35.93
CA ALA A 132 -25.00 4.08 -37.30
C ALA A 132 -25.58 2.98 -38.19
#